data_AF-A0A1I7XJN1-F1
#
_entry.id   AF-A0A1I7XJN1-F1
#
_cell.length_a   1.000
_cell.length_b   1.000
_cell.length_c   1.000
_cell.angle_alpha   90.00
_cell.angle_beta   90.00
_cell.angle_gamma   90.00
#
_symmetry.space_group_name_H-M   'P 1'
#
loop_
_entity.id
_entity.type
_entity.pdbx_description
1 polymer ?
#
loop_
_entity_poly.entity_id
_entity_poly.type
_entity_poly.pdbx_seq_one_letter_code
_entity_poly.pdbx_strand_id
1 'polypeptide(L)'
;MIYIIVLLLLSSLISRAVTLNILVWSTTIGHSHVKFMGHIADTLREDGHNITLLMIRNDPDVVITGTKLVEHILWRVLIDTAL
;
A
#
# COMPACT_ATOMS: atom_id res chain seq x y z
N MET A 1 11.52 -24.92 -34.99
CA MET A 1 10.59 -23.77 -34.88
C MET A 1 9.52 -23.97 -33.82
N ILE A 2 8.75 -25.07 -33.82
CA ILE A 2 7.65 -25.29 -32.85
C ILE A 2 8.12 -25.26 -31.39
N TYR A 3 9.25 -25.90 -31.06
CA TYR A 3 9.80 -25.92 -29.70
C TYR A 3 10.22 -24.53 -29.18
N ILE A 4 10.70 -23.66 -30.08
CA ILE A 4 11.10 -22.28 -29.73
C ILE A 4 9.84 -21.45 -29.42
N ILE A 5 8.76 -21.64 -30.18
CA ILE A 5 7.48 -20.97 -29.94
C ILE A 5 6.88 -21.41 -28.60
N VAL A 6 6.92 -22.71 -28.29
CA VAL A 6 6.47 -23.25 -27.00
C VAL A 6 7.30 -22.69 -25.84
N LEU A 7 8.63 -22.59 -25.99
CA LEU A 7 9.51 -22.02 -24.97
C LEU A 7 9.22 -20.53 -24.72
N LEU A 8 8.97 -19.75 -25.78
CA LEU A 8 8.63 -18.33 -25.68
C LEU A 8 7.28 -18.13 -24.96
N LEU A 9 6.27 -18.94 -25.28
CA LEU A 9 4.97 -18.94 -24.60
C LEU A 9 5.11 -19.27 -23.10
N LEU A 10 5.94 -20.26 -22.77
CA LEU A 10 6.20 -20.63 -21.37
C LEU A 10 6.89 -19.50 -20.60
N SER A 11 7.84 -18.79 -21.25
CA SER A 11 8.54 -17.66 -20.63
C SER A 11 7.62 -16.46 -20.35
N SER A 12 6.61 -16.24 -21.20
CA SER A 12 5.62 -15.16 -21.00
C SER A 12 4.72 -15.38 -19.79
N LEU A 13 4.47 -16.65 -19.42
CA LEU A 13 3.71 -17.00 -18.22
C LEU A 13 4.47 -16.66 -16.93
N ILE A 14 5.80 -16.52 -17.01
CA ILE A 14 6.68 -16.17 -15.89
C ILE A 14 6.91 -14.64 -15.83
N SER A 15 6.05 -13.84 -16.50
CA SER A 15 6.12 -12.38 -16.42
C SER A 15 6.16 -11.95 -14.94
N ARG A 16 7.22 -11.20 -14.62
CA ARG A 16 7.65 -10.97 -13.25
C ARG A 16 6.66 -10.04 -12.57
N ALA A 17 5.83 -10.56 -11.66
CA ALA A 17 5.20 -9.74 -10.64
C ALA A 17 6.32 -9.16 -9.77
N VAL A 18 6.64 -7.88 -10.00
CA VAL A 18 7.65 -7.19 -9.19
C VAL A 18 6.99 -6.81 -7.88
N THR A 19 7.25 -7.57 -6.83
CA THR A 19 6.88 -7.17 -5.47
C THR A 19 7.73 -5.98 -5.05
N LEU A 20 7.11 -4.80 -4.96
CA LEU A 20 7.74 -3.58 -4.49
C LEU A 20 7.49 -3.40 -2.99
N ASN A 21 8.42 -2.72 -2.32
CA ASN A 21 8.21 -2.18 -0.99
C ASN A 21 7.70 -0.74 -1.14
N ILE A 22 6.43 -0.50 -0.81
CA ILE A 22 5.77 0.80 -1.00
C ILE A 22 5.37 1.37 0.36
N LEU A 23 5.78 2.61 0.60
CA LEU A 23 5.34 3.40 1.75
C LEU A 23 4.16 4.28 1.34
N VAL A 24 2.98 3.99 1.88
CA VAL A 24 1.80 4.84 1.70
C VAL A 24 1.76 5.83 2.85
N TRP A 25 1.87 7.12 2.53
CA TRP A 25 1.77 8.19 3.52
C TRP A 25 0.33 8.73 3.54
N SER A 26 -0.28 8.77 4.71
CA SER A 26 -1.63 9.28 4.91
C SER A 26 -1.68 10.15 6.17
N THR A 27 -2.52 11.17 6.14
CA THR A 27 -2.80 12.04 7.28
C THR A 27 -4.28 11.93 7.64
N THR A 28 -4.59 12.02 8.93
CA THR A 28 -5.96 11.95 9.44
C THR A 28 -6.70 13.26 9.15
N ILE A 29 -7.01 13.55 7.89
CA ILE A 29 -7.77 14.73 7.44
C ILE A 29 -9.16 14.25 7.02
N GLY A 30 -10.04 14.04 8.00
CA GLY A 30 -11.38 13.51 7.77
C GLY A 30 -11.44 12.03 7.38
N HIS A 31 -12.59 11.41 7.64
CA HIS A 31 -12.76 9.96 7.44
C HIS A 31 -12.68 9.51 5.97
N SER A 32 -13.11 10.35 5.02
CA SER A 32 -13.10 10.02 3.59
C SER A 32 -11.69 9.93 3.02
N HIS A 33 -10.81 10.88 3.36
CA HIS A 33 -9.40 10.87 2.95
C HIS A 33 -8.69 9.61 3.46
N VAL A 34 -8.89 9.30 4.73
CA VAL A 34 -8.26 8.12 5.35
C VAL A 34 -8.74 6.82 4.71
N LYS A 35 -10.04 6.69 4.43
CA LYS A 35 -10.58 5.54 3.69
C LYS A 35 -10.05 5.45 2.27
N PHE A 36 -9.96 6.56 1.56
CA PHE A 36 -9.43 6.61 0.21
C PHE A 36 -7.96 6.12 0.17
N MET A 37 -7.11 6.67 1.04
CA MET A 37 -5.71 6.26 1.12
C MET A 37 -5.55 4.80 1.55
N GLY A 38 -6.38 4.33 2.49
CA GLY A 38 -6.36 2.94 2.92
C GLY A 38 -6.84 1.96 1.85
N HIS A 39 -7.83 2.32 1.03
CA HIS A 39 -8.23 1.50 -0.12
C HIS A 39 -7.15 1.42 -1.20
N ILE A 40 -6.41 2.50 -1.47
CA ILE A 40 -5.25 2.45 -2.37
C ILE A 40 -4.21 1.47 -1.82
N ALA A 41 -3.93 1.56 -0.52
CA ALA A 41 -2.98 0.67 0.14
C ALA A 41 -3.42 -0.81 0.08
N ASP A 42 -4.73 -1.08 0.24
CA ASP A 42 -5.32 -2.40 0.09
C ASP A 42 -5.15 -2.92 -1.35
N THR A 43 -5.49 -2.14 -2.36
CA THR A 43 -5.34 -2.54 -3.77
C THR A 43 -3.88 -2.87 -4.12
N LEU A 44 -2.92 -2.06 -3.65
CA LEU A 44 -1.49 -2.34 -3.89
C LEU A 44 -1.04 -3.63 -3.16
N ARG A 45 -1.61 -3.91 -1.99
CA ARG A 45 -1.32 -5.14 -1.24
C ARG A 45 -1.93 -6.38 -1.90
N GLU A 46 -3.12 -6.25 -2.48
CA GLU A 46 -3.79 -7.30 -3.28
C GLU A 46 -2.98 -7.66 -4.53
N ASP A 47 -2.34 -6.67 -5.16
CA ASP A 47 -1.43 -6.87 -6.29
C ASP A 47 -0.10 -7.55 -5.90
N GLY A 48 0.10 -7.83 -4.60
CA GLY A 48 1.25 -8.57 -4.09
C GLY A 48 2.45 -7.71 -3.71
N HIS A 49 2.28 -6.39 -3.57
CA HIS A 49 3.31 -5.50 -3.03
C HIS A 49 3.36 -5.56 -1.49
N ASN A 50 4.55 -5.30 -0.93
CA ASN A 50 4.73 -5.13 0.50
C ASN A 50 4.47 -3.68 0.88
N ILE A 51 3.41 -3.43 1.64
CA ILE A 51 2.93 -2.09 1.95
C ILE A 51 3.19 -1.76 3.41
N THR A 52 3.76 -0.58 3.64
CA THR A 52 3.78 0.05 4.96
C THR A 52 2.94 1.31 4.91
N LEU A 53 1.96 1.44 5.80
CA LEU A 53 1.09 2.61 5.89
C LEU A 53 1.58 3.52 7.02
N LEU A 54 2.10 4.69 6.67
CA LEU A 54 2.48 5.72 7.61
C LEU A 54 1.32 6.69 7.80
N MET A 55 0.72 6.65 8.98
CA MET A 55 -0.38 7.51 9.39
C MET A 55 0.12 8.67 10.25
N ILE A 56 -0.14 9.88 9.79
CA ILE A 56 0.13 11.10 10.53
C ILE A 56 -1.15 11.58 11.19
N ARG A 57 -1.14 11.63 12.53
CA ARG A 57 -2.25 12.15 13.31
C ARG A 57 -2.24 13.69 13.25
N ASN A 58 -3.24 14.23 12.59
CA ASN A 58 -3.55 15.65 12.48
C ASN A 58 -4.88 16.00 13.14
N ASP A 59 -5.83 15.06 13.14
CA ASP A 59 -7.17 15.20 13.72
C ASP A 59 -7.35 14.10 14.77
N PRO A 60 -7.53 14.45 16.05
CA PRO A 60 -7.65 13.47 17.12
C PRO A 60 -8.94 12.63 17.02
N ASP A 61 -9.98 13.13 16.34
CA ASP A 61 -11.28 12.45 16.26
C ASP A 61 -11.31 11.38 15.16
N VAL A 62 -10.33 11.39 14.24
CA VAL A 62 -10.22 10.44 13.13
C VAL A 62 -9.22 9.33 13.47
N VAL A 63 -9.72 8.28 14.12
CA VAL A 63 -8.90 7.14 14.62
C VAL A 63 -8.89 5.93 13.67
N ILE A 64 -9.47 6.08 12.47
CA ILE A 64 -9.54 4.98 11.50
C ILE A 64 -8.25 4.87 10.69
N THR A 65 -7.94 3.68 10.17
CA THR A 65 -6.82 3.46 9.22
C THR A 65 -7.28 3.47 7.77
N GLY A 66 -8.55 3.12 7.52
CA GLY A 66 -9.12 3.04 6.17
C GLY A 66 -8.68 1.83 5.34
N THR A 67 -7.81 0.97 5.88
CA THR A 67 -7.27 -0.24 5.24
C THR A 67 -7.75 -1.50 5.96
N LYS A 68 -7.90 -2.59 5.22
CA LYS A 68 -8.26 -3.93 5.74
C LYS A 68 -7.12 -4.94 5.61
N LEU A 69 -6.21 -4.74 4.66
CA LEU A 69 -5.22 -5.74 4.24
C LEU A 69 -3.79 -5.37 4.63
N VAL A 70 -3.53 -4.10 4.96
CA VAL A 70 -2.17 -3.67 5.35
C VAL A 70 -1.92 -3.99 6.82
N GLU A 71 -0.93 -4.82 7.07
CA GLU A 71 -0.54 -5.24 8.42
C GLU A 71 0.43 -4.26 9.09
N HIS A 72 1.32 -3.63 8.30
CA HIS A 72 2.34 -2.72 8.81
C HIS A 72 1.84 -1.28 8.80
N ILE A 73 1.31 -0.82 9.94
CA ILE A 73 0.81 0.54 10.13
C ILE A 73 1.66 1.27 11.17
N LEU A 74 2.27 2.38 10.77
CA LEU A 74 3.07 3.25 11.63
C LEU A 74 2.30 4.52 11.94
N TRP A 75 2.02 4.76 13.21
CA TRP A 75 1.38 6.00 13.66
C TRP A 75 2.43 7.00 14.14
N ARG A 76 2.35 8.24 13.63
CA ARG A 76 3.14 9.37 14.14
C ARG A 76 2.26 10.59 14.40
N VAL A 77 2.56 11.32 15.45
CA VAL A 77 1.91 12.59 15.77
C VAL A 77 2.75 13.71 15.17
N LEU A 78 2.13 14.59 14.37
CA LEU A 78 2.84 15.70 13.71
C LEU A 78 3.40 16.71 14.75
N ILE A 79 2.80 16.74 15.95
CA ILE A 79 3.04 17.70 17.02
C ILE A 79 4.36 17.44 17.78
N ASP A 80 4.92 16.22 17.71
CA ASP A 80 6.14 15.86 18.46
C ASP A 80 7.44 16.41 17.83
N THR A 81 7.33 17.15 16.73
CA THR A 81 8.49 17.75 16.02
C THR A 81 8.61 19.27 16.19
N ALA A 82 7.71 19.88 16.98
CA ALA A 82 7.63 21.32 17.17
C ALA A 82 7.98 21.80 18.60
N LEU A 83 8.57 20.94 19.45
CA LEU A 83 9.06 21.29 20.78
C LEU A 83 10.54 20.93 20.94
#